data_AF-A0A9D5KYJ0-F1
#
_entry.id   AF-A0A9D5KYJ0-F1
#
_cell.length_a   1.000
_cell.length_b   1.000
_cell.length_c   1.000
_cell.angle_alpha   90.00
_cell.angle_beta   90.00
_cell.angle_gamma   90.00
#
_symmetry.space_group_name_H-M   'P 1'
#
loop_
_entity.id
_entity.type
_entity.pdbx_description
1 polymer ?
#
loop_
_entity_poly.entity_id
_entity_poly.type
_entity_poly.pdbx_seq_one_letter_code
_entity_poly.pdbx_strand_id
1 'polypeptide(L)'
;MNKIDFVKLRKRAGLSQKELADMLQVRPSFLSAIENGKSRMPEEKLDKIKEIFELDNLDEYLIEERDEHIIPPHTHGIDQGDAISQLLNHFHELAHQKERAHSGCDEDMKSRLEFLTKRNDRLSDRIDDLREEVDKLRAENLRLKELLFLNNIKFSTTPNS
;
A
#
# COMPACT_ATOMS: atom_id res chain seq x y z
N MET A 1 13.29 -0.70 -28.42
CA MET A 1 12.65 -2.00 -28.06
C MET A 1 11.71 -1.72 -26.90
N ASN A 2 10.39 -1.90 -27.09
CA ASN A 2 9.37 -1.45 -26.13
C ASN A 2 9.60 -1.99 -24.71
N LYS A 3 9.43 -1.14 -23.70
CA LYS A 3 9.62 -1.49 -22.28
C LYS A 3 8.32 -2.06 -21.71
N ILE A 4 8.38 -3.07 -20.85
CA ILE A 4 7.17 -3.61 -20.18
C ILE A 4 6.87 -2.85 -18.89
N ASP A 5 5.61 -2.49 -18.68
CA ASP A 5 5.06 -1.92 -17.45
C ASP A 5 4.79 -3.01 -16.40
N PHE A 6 5.85 -3.36 -15.67
CA PHE A 6 5.78 -4.30 -14.56
C PHE A 6 4.89 -3.82 -13.40
N VAL A 7 4.71 -2.50 -13.24
CA VAL A 7 3.87 -1.93 -12.18
C VAL A 7 2.39 -2.19 -12.50
N LYS A 8 1.99 -1.94 -13.74
CA LYS A 8 0.63 -2.20 -14.22
C LYS A 8 0.30 -3.69 -14.17
N LEU A 9 1.22 -4.54 -14.65
CA LEU A 9 1.08 -5.99 -14.63
C LEU A 9 0.86 -6.52 -13.20
N ARG A 10 1.73 -6.12 -12.27
CA ARG A 10 1.69 -6.56 -10.88
C ARG A 10 0.40 -6.15 -10.15
N LYS A 11 -0.01 -4.88 -10.33
CA LYS A 11 -1.20 -4.34 -9.67
C LYS A 11 -2.49 -5.02 -10.12
N ARG A 12 -2.58 -5.36 -11.41
CA ARG A 12 -3.74 -6.11 -11.94
C ARG A 12 -3.87 -7.49 -11.29
N ALA A 13 -2.75 -8.13 -11.01
CA ALA A 13 -2.71 -9.43 -10.34
C ALA A 13 -2.77 -9.34 -8.80
N GLY A 14 -2.89 -8.14 -8.22
CA GLY A 14 -2.97 -7.95 -6.77
C GLY A 14 -1.68 -8.28 -5.99
N LEU A 15 -0.55 -8.44 -6.68
CA LEU A 15 0.72 -8.83 -6.08
C LEU A 15 1.46 -7.62 -5.50
N SER A 16 2.29 -7.82 -4.48
CA SER A 16 3.29 -6.85 -3.98
C SER A 16 4.60 -6.95 -4.75
N GLN A 17 5.42 -5.89 -4.76
CA GLN A 17 6.70 -5.87 -5.49
C GLN A 17 7.61 -7.02 -5.04
N LYS A 18 7.58 -7.33 -3.75
CA LYS A 18 8.34 -8.45 -3.18
C LYS A 18 7.83 -9.79 -3.70
N GLU A 19 6.52 -10.02 -3.70
CA GLU A 19 5.92 -11.26 -4.18
C GLU A 19 6.23 -11.50 -5.65
N LEU A 20 6.14 -10.47 -6.50
CA LEU A 20 6.53 -10.59 -7.91
C LEU A 20 8.03 -10.90 -8.06
N ALA A 21 8.89 -10.28 -7.25
CA ALA A 21 10.33 -10.55 -7.28
C ALA A 21 10.64 -12.01 -6.89
N ASP A 22 9.96 -12.52 -5.86
CA ASP A 22 10.09 -13.89 -5.38
C ASP A 22 9.63 -14.90 -6.44
N MET A 23 8.48 -14.66 -7.09
CA MET A 23 7.96 -15.50 -8.18
C MET A 23 8.89 -15.54 -9.40
N LEU A 24 9.51 -14.40 -9.75
CA LEU A 24 10.47 -14.30 -10.85
C LEU A 24 11.89 -14.74 -10.48
N GLN A 25 12.10 -15.16 -9.22
CA GLN A 25 13.41 -15.52 -8.67
C GLN A 25 14.44 -14.43 -8.96
N VAL A 26 14.07 -13.17 -8.71
CA VAL A 26 14.95 -12.00 -8.81
C VAL A 26 15.07 -11.32 -7.46
N ARG A 27 16.14 -10.55 -7.27
CA ARG A 27 16.26 -9.72 -6.08
C ARG A 27 15.21 -8.60 -6.14
N PRO A 28 14.57 -8.22 -5.01
CA PRO A 28 13.62 -7.10 -4.98
C PRO A 28 14.22 -5.78 -5.50
N SER A 29 15.51 -5.54 -5.25
CA SER A 29 16.24 -4.38 -5.77
C SER A 29 16.36 -4.38 -7.30
N PHE A 30 16.44 -5.55 -7.91
CA PHE A 30 16.48 -5.71 -9.36
C PHE A 30 15.12 -5.40 -9.99
N LEU A 31 14.04 -5.95 -9.44
CA LEU A 31 12.68 -5.64 -9.90
C LEU A 31 12.36 -4.14 -9.73
N SER A 32 12.81 -3.53 -8.63
CA SER A 32 12.70 -2.08 -8.41
C SER A 32 13.47 -1.27 -9.45
N ALA A 33 14.69 -1.68 -9.83
CA ALA A 33 15.45 -1.00 -10.88
C ALA A 33 14.73 -1.07 -12.25
N ILE A 34 14.05 -2.19 -12.53
CA ILE A 34 13.28 -2.37 -13.78
C ILE A 34 12.03 -1.50 -13.79
N GLU A 35 11.23 -1.54 -12.72
CA GLU A 35 10.02 -0.72 -12.58
C GLU A 35 10.36 0.78 -12.71
N ASN A 36 11.46 1.22 -12.09
CA ASN A 36 11.96 2.60 -12.17
C ASN A 36 12.68 2.94 -13.49
N GLY A 37 12.79 2.01 -14.45
CA GLY A 37 13.42 2.25 -15.75
C GLY A 37 14.94 2.37 -15.75
N LYS A 38 15.59 2.01 -14.64
CA LYS A 38 17.05 1.96 -14.53
C LYS A 38 17.65 0.68 -15.11
N SER A 39 16.83 -0.33 -15.39
CA SER A 39 17.28 -1.60 -15.98
C SER A 39 16.16 -2.25 -16.80
N ARG A 40 16.52 -3.27 -17.61
CA ARG A 40 15.58 -4.04 -18.43
C ARG A 40 15.49 -5.48 -17.91
N MET A 41 14.32 -6.09 -18.06
CA MET A 41 14.16 -7.52 -17.77
C MET A 41 14.86 -8.33 -18.88
N PRO A 42 15.70 -9.33 -18.55
CA PRO A 42 16.26 -10.24 -19.53
C PRO A 42 15.15 -11.00 -20.26
N GLU A 43 15.30 -11.22 -21.57
CA GLU A 43 14.31 -11.91 -22.40
C GLU A 43 13.95 -13.30 -21.85
N GLU A 44 14.94 -14.03 -21.33
CA GLU A 44 14.75 -15.35 -20.70
C GLU A 44 13.73 -15.36 -19.54
N LYS A 45 13.51 -14.22 -18.89
CA LYS A 45 12.53 -14.09 -17.81
C LYS A 45 11.16 -13.63 -18.29
N LEU A 46 11.05 -13.10 -19.51
CA LEU A 46 9.77 -12.68 -20.10
C LEU A 46 8.84 -13.86 -20.36
N ASP A 47 9.38 -15.02 -20.71
CA ASP A 47 8.55 -16.22 -20.91
C ASP A 47 8.01 -16.76 -19.58
N LYS A 48 8.81 -16.69 -18.50
CA LYS A 48 8.32 -17.00 -17.15
C LYS A 48 7.21 -16.05 -16.71
N ILE A 49 7.26 -14.79 -17.12
CA ILE A 49 6.21 -13.81 -16.83
C ILE A 49 4.91 -14.20 -17.55
N LYS A 50 4.99 -14.59 -18.83
CA LYS A 50 3.81 -15.08 -19.57
C LYS A 50 3.21 -16.31 -18.92
N GLU A 51 4.05 -17.25 -18.46
CA GLU A 51 3.63 -18.46 -17.76
C GLU A 51 2.95 -18.15 -16.41
N ILE A 52 3.57 -17.30 -15.58
CA ILE A 52 3.06 -16.94 -14.25
C ILE A 52 1.70 -16.22 -14.32
N PHE A 53 1.50 -15.39 -15.34
CA PHE A 53 0.29 -14.58 -15.49
C PHE A 53 -0.71 -15.14 -16.51
N GLU A 54 -0.45 -16.34 -17.06
CA GLU A 54 -1.28 -17.00 -18.08
C GLU A 54 -1.60 -16.06 -19.26
N LEU A 55 -0.58 -15.35 -19.77
CA LEU A 55 -0.73 -14.35 -20.84
C LEU A 55 -0.23 -14.88 -22.19
N ASP A 56 -1.06 -14.75 -23.22
CA ASP A 56 -0.70 -15.07 -24.61
C ASP A 56 0.38 -14.11 -25.16
N ASN A 57 0.31 -12.83 -24.79
CA ASN A 57 1.31 -11.81 -25.13
C ASN A 57 1.38 -10.69 -24.08
N LEU A 58 2.39 -9.82 -24.19
CA LEU A 58 2.66 -8.72 -23.25
C LEU A 58 2.29 -7.35 -23.84
N ASP A 59 1.57 -7.32 -24.97
CA ASP A 59 1.33 -6.12 -25.77
C ASP A 59 0.58 -5.04 -24.98
N GLU A 60 -0.36 -5.45 -24.11
CA GLU A 60 -1.14 -4.57 -23.23
C GLU A 60 -0.29 -3.82 -22.17
N TYR A 61 0.95 -4.26 -21.97
CA TYR A 61 1.89 -3.74 -20.99
C TYR A 61 3.10 -3.08 -21.63
N LEU A 62 3.14 -2.92 -22.95
CA LEU A 62 4.23 -2.23 -23.63
C LEU A 62 4.11 -0.72 -23.43
N ILE A 63 5.23 -0.09 -23.08
CA ILE A 63 5.44 1.34 -22.98
C ILE A 63 6.38 1.74 -24.12
N GLU A 64 5.99 2.76 -24.88
CA GLU A 64 6.86 3.40 -25.87
C GLU A 64 8.07 4.04 -25.19
N GLU A 65 9.26 3.75 -25.70
CA GLU A 65 10.48 4.42 -25.25
C GLU A 65 10.41 5.88 -25.72
N ARG A 66 10.14 6.81 -24.80
CA ARG A 66 10.59 8.19 -25.00
C ARG A 66 12.07 8.20 -24.72
N ASP A 67 12.88 8.36 -25.76
CA ASP A 67 14.32 8.56 -25.68
C ASP A 67 14.64 9.90 -25.00
N GLU A 68 14.45 9.98 -23.68
CA GLU A 68 15.01 11.06 -22.89
C GLU A 68 16.47 10.72 -22.61
N HIS A 69 17.31 10.95 -23.62
CA HIS A 69 18.76 11.00 -23.47
C HIS A 69 19.12 12.22 -22.60
N ILE A 70 19.01 12.08 -21.28
CA ILE A 70 19.42 13.13 -20.33
C ILE A 70 20.95 13.10 -20.26
N ILE A 71 21.60 13.88 -21.11
CA ILE A 71 23.03 14.18 -21.00
C ILE A 71 23.20 15.01 -19.71
N PRO A 72 24.02 14.57 -18.73
CA PRO A 72 24.31 15.36 -17.53
C PRO A 72 24.91 16.72 -17.92
N PRO A 73 24.41 17.84 -17.37
CA PRO A 73 24.63 19.18 -17.92
C PRO A 73 25.99 19.78 -17.54
N HIS A 74 27.09 19.06 -17.79
CA HIS A 74 28.45 19.51 -17.44
C HIS A 74 29.45 19.36 -18.58
N THR A 75 29.12 19.74 -19.81
CA THR A 75 30.18 20.06 -20.79
C THR A 75 29.70 21.09 -21.80
N HIS A 76 30.40 22.23 -21.81
CA HIS A 76 30.45 23.30 -22.82
C HIS A 76 29.38 24.40 -22.80
N GLY A 77 29.77 25.50 -22.15
CA GLY A 77 29.67 26.89 -22.61
C GLY A 77 28.60 27.21 -23.65
N ILE A 78 27.36 27.34 -23.20
CA ILE A 78 26.33 28.12 -23.88
C ILE A 78 25.96 29.23 -22.91
N ASP A 79 25.69 30.42 -23.41
CA ASP A 79 25.25 31.60 -22.67
C ASP A 79 23.96 31.27 -21.87
N GLN A 80 24.15 30.74 -20.66
CA GLN A 80 23.20 29.89 -19.92
C GLN A 80 22.37 30.67 -18.88
N GLY A 81 22.59 31.98 -18.76
CA GLY A 81 21.94 32.80 -17.74
C GLY A 81 20.41 32.80 -17.87
N ASP A 82 19.90 32.93 -19.08
CA ASP A 82 18.46 33.08 -19.31
C ASP A 82 17.71 31.76 -19.36
N ALA A 83 18.25 30.73 -20.00
CA ALA A 83 17.57 29.43 -20.11
C ALA A 83 17.48 28.71 -18.74
N ILE A 84 18.54 28.79 -17.93
CA ILE A 84 18.54 28.20 -16.58
C ILE A 84 17.61 28.99 -15.66
N SER A 85 17.58 30.32 -15.76
CA SER A 85 16.66 31.15 -14.97
C SER A 85 15.20 30.91 -15.35
N GLN A 86 14.89 30.79 -16.64
CA GLN A 86 13.55 30.44 -17.11
C GLN A 86 13.12 29.05 -16.63
N LEU A 87 14.05 28.08 -16.66
CA LEU A 87 13.80 26.73 -16.16
C LEU A 87 13.58 26.70 -14.64
N LEU A 88 14.39 27.44 -13.87
CA LEU A 88 14.22 27.61 -12.43
C LEU A 88 12.87 28.24 -12.07
N ASN A 89 12.47 29.28 -12.80
CA ASN A 89 11.16 29.91 -12.61
C ASN A 89 10.02 28.95 -12.94
N HIS A 90 10.14 28.16 -14.01
CA HIS A 90 9.15 27.15 -14.38
C HIS A 90 9.04 26.04 -13.32
N PHE A 91 10.16 25.58 -12.78
CA PHE A 91 10.15 24.62 -11.67
C PHE A 91 9.55 25.21 -10.40
N HIS A 92 9.81 26.49 -10.10
CA HIS A 92 9.20 27.18 -8.97
C HIS A 92 7.67 27.25 -9.11
N GLU A 93 7.19 27.57 -10.31
CA GLU A 93 5.76 27.65 -10.61
C GLU A 93 5.07 26.28 -10.53
N LEU A 94 5.69 25.21 -11.05
CA LEU A 94 5.21 23.83 -10.92
C LEU A 94 5.20 23.35 -9.47
N ALA A 95 6.20 23.71 -8.67
CA ALA A 95 6.24 23.37 -7.24
C ALA A 95 5.05 24.00 -6.50
N HIS A 96 4.76 25.29 -6.73
CA HIS A 96 3.59 25.95 -6.16
C HIS A 96 2.26 25.38 -6.66
N GLN A 97 2.19 24.98 -7.93
CA GLN A 97 0.99 24.37 -8.51
C GLN A 97 0.71 22.98 -7.90
N LYS A 98 1.77 22.20 -7.69
CA LYS A 98 1.69 20.90 -6.99
C LYS A 98 1.38 21.08 -5.51
N GLU A 99 1.98 22.05 -4.82
CA GLU A 99 1.69 22.34 -3.41
C GLU A 99 0.23 22.79 -3.20
N ARG A 100 -0.32 23.61 -4.11
CA ARG A 100 -1.74 24.00 -4.07
C ARG A 100 -2.70 22.82 -4.32
N ALA A 101 -2.35 21.90 -5.22
CA ALA A 101 -3.16 20.72 -5.51
C ALA A 101 -3.03 19.63 -4.43
N HIS A 102 -1.85 19.47 -3.81
CA HIS A 102 -1.60 18.52 -2.72
C HIS A 102 -2.21 19.01 -1.40
N SER A 103 -2.12 20.31 -1.11
CA SER A 103 -2.67 20.94 0.10
C SER A 103 -4.14 20.59 0.35
N GLY A 104 -5.00 20.67 -0.67
CA GLY A 104 -6.43 20.34 -0.52
C GLY A 104 -6.69 18.85 -0.27
N CYS A 105 -5.95 17.97 -0.92
CA CYS A 105 -6.10 16.51 -0.76
C CYS A 105 -5.48 16.02 0.55
N ASP A 106 -4.38 16.64 0.99
CA ASP A 106 -3.73 16.36 2.27
C ASP A 106 -4.61 16.76 3.45
N GLU A 107 -5.34 17.88 3.37
CA GLU A 107 -6.28 18.27 4.43
C GLU A 107 -7.50 17.34 4.52
N ASP A 108 -8.04 16.87 3.39
CA ASP A 108 -9.10 15.85 3.39
C ASP A 108 -8.60 14.51 3.96
N MET A 109 -7.39 14.09 3.58
CA MET A 109 -6.75 12.89 4.11
C MET A 109 -6.49 13.00 5.62
N LYS A 110 -5.98 14.14 6.10
CA LYS A 110 -5.79 14.41 7.54
C LYS A 110 -7.12 14.35 8.29
N SER A 111 -8.16 14.98 7.75
CA SER A 111 -9.51 14.96 8.34
C SER A 111 -10.07 13.54 8.43
N ARG A 112 -9.86 12.73 7.38
CA ARG A 112 -10.24 11.32 7.37
C ARG A 112 -9.45 10.51 8.39
N LEU A 113 -8.14 10.75 8.49
CA LEU A 113 -7.27 10.10 9.46
C LEU A 113 -7.73 10.42 10.89
N GLU A 114 -7.98 11.69 11.20
CA GLU A 114 -8.46 12.14 12.50
C GLU A 114 -9.81 11.50 12.86
N PHE A 115 -10.74 11.42 11.90
CA PHE A 115 -12.02 10.75 12.10
C PHE A 115 -11.86 9.26 12.41
N LEU A 116 -10.99 8.56 11.66
CA LEU A 116 -10.73 7.14 11.88
C LEU A 116 -10.05 6.89 13.22
N THR A 117 -9.11 7.76 13.63
CA THR A 117 -8.49 7.70 14.96
C THR A 117 -9.54 7.85 16.05
N LYS A 118 -10.38 8.89 16.00
CA LYS A 118 -11.46 9.10 16.98
C LYS A 118 -12.43 7.92 17.04
N ARG A 119 -12.71 7.27 15.91
CA ARG A 119 -13.57 6.09 15.87
C ARG A 119 -12.89 4.87 16.50
N ASN A 120 -11.60 4.68 16.25
CA ASN A 120 -10.82 3.61 16.87
C ASN A 120 -10.72 3.78 18.38
N ASP A 121 -10.56 5.01 18.86
CA ASP A 121 -10.54 5.30 20.30
C ASP A 121 -11.88 4.89 20.95
N ARG A 122 -13.01 5.33 20.38
CA ARG A 122 -14.35 4.94 20.87
C ARG A 122 -14.59 3.44 20.84
N LEU A 123 -14.11 2.74 19.80
CA LEU A 123 -14.24 1.29 19.71
C LEU A 123 -13.38 0.59 20.77
N SER A 124 -12.20 1.13 21.06
CA SER A 124 -11.32 0.63 22.11
C SER A 124 -11.97 0.80 23.49
N ASP A 125 -12.49 2.00 23.79
CA ASP A 125 -13.23 2.27 25.03
C ASP A 125 -14.41 1.28 25.18
N ARG A 126 -15.17 1.07 24.11
CA ARG A 126 -16.31 0.14 24.12
C ARG A 126 -15.88 -1.32 24.35
N ILE A 127 -14.73 -1.72 23.83
CA ILE A 127 -14.18 -3.06 24.05
C ILE A 127 -13.79 -3.22 25.52
N ASP A 128 -13.20 -2.20 26.12
CA ASP A 128 -12.80 -2.24 27.53
C ASP A 128 -14.02 -2.28 28.46
N ASP A 129 -15.07 -1.49 28.19
CA ASP A 129 -16.34 -1.56 28.91
C ASP A 129 -16.96 -2.96 28.85
N LEU A 130 -17.02 -3.56 27.65
CA LEU A 130 -17.59 -4.89 27.46
C LEU A 130 -16.78 -5.98 28.14
N ARG A 131 -15.45 -5.84 28.19
CA ARG A 131 -14.56 -6.75 28.92
C ARG A 131 -14.85 -6.67 30.42
N GLU A 132 -14.98 -5.47 30.97
CA GLU A 132 -15.32 -5.29 32.38
C GLU A 132 -16.69 -5.89 32.72
N GLU A 133 -17.69 -5.72 31.84
CA GLU A 133 -19.01 -6.33 32.00
C GLU A 133 -18.93 -7.87 31.97
N VAL A 134 -18.17 -8.44 31.05
CA VAL A 134 -17.94 -9.89 30.98
C VAL A 134 -17.29 -10.41 32.26
N ASP A 135 -16.31 -9.70 32.80
CA ASP A 135 -15.63 -10.11 34.03
C ASP A 135 -16.56 -10.04 35.25
N LYS A 136 -17.40 -9.00 35.34
CA LYS A 136 -18.47 -8.92 36.36
C LYS A 136 -19.46 -10.08 36.25
N LEU A 137 -19.93 -10.39 35.04
CA LEU A 137 -20.85 -11.51 34.80
C LEU A 137 -20.23 -12.86 35.11
N ARG A 138 -18.93 -13.03 34.83
CA ARG A 138 -18.18 -14.25 35.18
C ARG A 138 -18.05 -14.41 36.69
N ALA A 139 -17.74 -13.33 37.41
CA ALA A 139 -17.66 -13.34 38.86
C ALA A 139 -19.00 -13.68 39.49
N GLU A 140 -20.10 -13.09 39.00
CA GLU A 140 -21.44 -13.40 39.50
C GLU A 140 -21.86 -14.84 39.16
N ASN A 141 -21.55 -15.34 37.96
CA ASN A 141 -21.76 -16.75 37.62
C ASN A 141 -20.99 -17.70 38.56
N LEU A 142 -19.76 -17.34 38.94
CA LEU A 142 -18.98 -18.14 39.89
C LEU A 142 -19.65 -18.16 41.27
N ARG A 143 -20.05 -16.98 41.77
CA ARG A 143 -20.77 -16.84 43.04
C ARG A 143 -22.07 -17.64 43.05
N LEU A 144 -22.86 -17.57 41.98
CA LEU A 144 -24.12 -18.30 41.85
C LEU A 144 -23.87 -19.82 41.81
N LYS A 145 -22.84 -20.28 41.09
CA LYS A 145 -22.45 -21.70 41.09
C LYS A 145 -22.05 -22.19 42.48
N GLU A 146 -21.32 -21.38 43.23
CA GLU A 146 -20.93 -21.70 44.61
C GLU A 146 -22.16 -21.79 45.53
N LEU A 147 -23.11 -20.86 45.41
CA LEU A 147 -24.37 -20.91 46.15
C LEU A 147 -25.21 -22.14 45.80
N LEU A 148 -25.32 -22.50 44.52
CA LEU A 148 -26.02 -23.72 44.09
C LEU A 148 -25.37 -24.97 44.69
N PHE A 149 -24.04 -25.03 44.69
CA PHE A 149 -23.28 -26.12 45.29
C PHE A 149 -23.53 -26.23 46.80
N LEU A 150 -23.43 -25.11 47.53
CA LEU A 150 -23.66 -25.08 48.99
C LEU A 150 -25.08 -25.47 49.38
N ASN A 151 -26.07 -25.12 48.56
CA ASN A 151 -27.48 -25.47 48.80
C ASN A 151 -27.91 -26.79 48.15
N ASN A 152 -26.97 -27.53 47.54
CA ASN A 152 -27.20 -28.81 46.89
C ASN A 152 -28.29 -28.76 45.78
N ILE A 153 -28.41 -27.61 45.11
CA ILE A 153 -29.39 -27.35 44.05
C ILE A 153 -28.82 -27.79 42.70
N LYS A 154 -29.49 -28.71 42.01
CA LYS A 154 -29.12 -29.12 40.65
C LYS A 154 -29.69 -28.15 39.63
N PHE A 155 -28.85 -27.61 38.76
CA PHE A 155 -29.23 -26.74 37.65
C PHE A 155 -28.82 -27.39 36.31
N SER A 156 -29.74 -27.49 35.35
CA SER A 156 -29.48 -28.00 33.99
C SER A 156 -29.43 -26.83 33.00
N THR A 157 -28.33 -26.70 32.26
CA THR A 157 -28.09 -25.65 31.27
C THR A 157 -28.76 -25.88 29.92
N THR A 158 -29.66 -26.85 29.78
CA THR A 158 -30.34 -27.11 28.51
C THR A 158 -31.24 -25.93 28.15
N PRO A 159 -31.01 -25.22 27.03
CA PRO A 159 -31.97 -24.23 26.56
C PRO A 159 -33.27 -24.96 26.23
N ASN A 160 -34.40 -24.46 26.73
CA ASN A 160 -35.72 -24.93 26.28
C ASN A 160 -35.75 -24.79 24.76
N SER A 161 -35.87 -25.94 24.08
CA SER A 161 -35.93 -26.05 22.62
C SER A 161 -37.18 -25.40 22.04
#